data_AF-A0A161S774-F1
#
_entry.id   AF-A0A161S774-F1
#
_cell.length_a   1.000
_cell.length_b   1.000
_cell.length_c   1.000
_cell.angle_alpha   90.00
_cell.angle_beta   90.00
_cell.angle_gamma   90.00
#
_symmetry.space_group_name_H-M   'P 1'
#
loop_
_entity.id
_entity.type
_entity.pdbx_description
1 polymer ?
#
loop_
_entity_poly.entity_id
_entity_poly.type
_entity_poly.pdbx_seq_one_letter_code
_entity_poly.pdbx_strand_id
1 'polypeptide(L)'
;MKQIYISCSFSMQKQLKEAIDTIKKAVEAVDYTPFVFIEQYTFDITQEREMMQRALLDIDKSCCLLAETTDKGIGIGIEAGYAKAQGKPVVYLRKSEVSHSTTMSGMADYHVLYRDTKDLSEQLSSVMLQIKLDVELREYVFSLLINEQVTFTKEVLEYLKLYKVKGGKQDRAEEVVSSIAKQYESISIWKDRADEVLDMITGYCSTEWRVWE
;
A
#
# COMPACT_ATOMS: atom_id res chain seq x y z
N MET A 1 -10.12 -2.40 5.95
CA MET A 1 -10.62 -2.49 4.54
C MET A 1 -10.00 -3.71 3.88
N LYS A 2 -10.71 -4.44 3.00
CA LYS A 2 -10.20 -5.69 2.39
C LYS A 2 -9.96 -5.64 0.88
N GLN A 3 -10.14 -4.51 0.21
CA GLN A 3 -9.93 -4.41 -1.23
C GLN A 3 -8.51 -3.93 -1.59
N ILE A 4 -7.90 -4.50 -2.63
CA ILE A 4 -6.66 -4.01 -3.23
C ILE A 4 -6.92 -3.64 -4.69
N TYR A 5 -6.63 -2.39 -5.05
CA TYR A 5 -6.83 -1.86 -6.38
C TYR A 5 -5.68 -2.29 -7.30
N ILE A 6 -5.98 -2.83 -8.47
CA ILE A 6 -5.00 -3.22 -9.47
C ILE A 6 -5.19 -2.30 -10.68
N SER A 7 -4.25 -1.39 -10.85
CA SER A 7 -4.17 -0.50 -12.00
C SER A 7 -3.35 -1.17 -13.10
N CYS A 8 -3.87 -1.18 -14.33
CA CYS A 8 -3.18 -1.73 -15.49
C CYS A 8 -3.65 -1.05 -16.78
N SER A 9 -2.85 -1.18 -17.83
CA SER A 9 -3.16 -0.54 -19.11
C SER A 9 -4.34 -1.22 -19.81
N PHE A 10 -5.37 -0.43 -20.12
CA PHE A 10 -6.52 -0.88 -20.91
C PHE A 10 -6.10 -1.39 -22.30
N SER A 11 -5.14 -0.73 -22.95
CA SER A 11 -4.66 -1.11 -24.29
C SER A 11 -3.92 -2.45 -24.29
N MET A 12 -3.37 -2.86 -23.15
CA MET A 12 -2.63 -4.11 -22.96
C MET A 12 -3.39 -5.18 -22.18
N GLN A 13 -4.70 -5.02 -21.94
CA GLN A 13 -5.49 -5.93 -21.11
C GLN A 13 -5.33 -7.41 -21.52
N LYS A 14 -5.28 -7.70 -22.83
CA LYS A 14 -5.11 -9.07 -23.33
C LYS A 14 -3.71 -9.60 -23.07
N GLN A 15 -2.69 -8.79 -23.32
CA GLN A 15 -1.27 -9.13 -23.19
C GLN A 15 -0.85 -9.30 -21.73
N LEU A 16 -1.48 -8.56 -20.82
CA LEU A 16 -1.22 -8.60 -19.39
C LEU A 16 -2.10 -9.60 -18.64
N LYS A 17 -3.04 -10.27 -19.31
CA LYS A 17 -4.03 -11.13 -18.66
C LYS A 17 -3.40 -12.11 -17.67
N GLU A 18 -2.37 -12.85 -18.07
CA GLU A 18 -1.73 -13.84 -17.19
C GLU A 18 -1.03 -13.19 -15.99
N ALA A 19 -0.44 -12.01 -16.18
CA ALA A 19 0.18 -11.25 -15.09
C ALA A 19 -0.89 -10.73 -14.11
N ILE A 20 -2.00 -10.19 -14.61
CA ILE A 20 -3.12 -9.73 -13.79
C ILE A 20 -3.75 -10.91 -13.03
N ASP A 21 -3.98 -12.05 -13.68
CA ASP A 21 -4.49 -13.26 -13.01
C ASP A 21 -3.53 -13.75 -11.91
N THR A 22 -2.21 -13.60 -12.12
CA THR A 22 -1.19 -13.91 -11.10
C THR A 22 -1.24 -12.93 -9.93
N ILE A 23 -1.39 -11.63 -10.21
CA ILE A 23 -1.54 -10.58 -9.19
C ILE A 23 -2.80 -10.83 -8.34
N LYS A 24 -3.93 -11.15 -8.97
CA LYS A 24 -5.20 -11.44 -8.28
C LYS A 24 -5.03 -12.60 -7.29
N LYS A 25 -4.39 -13.69 -7.71
CA LYS A 25 -4.10 -14.84 -6.83
C LYS A 25 -3.21 -14.47 -5.64
N ALA A 26 -2.20 -13.62 -5.85
CA ALA A 26 -1.33 -13.19 -4.77
C ALA A 26 -2.08 -12.32 -3.74
N VAL A 27 -3.01 -11.47 -4.20
CA VAL A 27 -3.89 -10.67 -3.34
C VAL A 27 -4.85 -11.57 -2.54
N GLU A 28 -5.46 -12.56 -3.19
CA GLU A 28 -6.37 -13.51 -2.54
C GLU A 28 -5.64 -14.38 -1.49
N ALA A 29 -4.39 -14.76 -1.74
CA ALA A 29 -3.57 -15.57 -0.83
C ALA A 29 -3.30 -14.89 0.53
N VAL A 30 -3.50 -13.58 0.65
CA VAL A 30 -3.37 -12.82 1.90
C VAL A 30 -4.71 -12.33 2.46
N ASP A 31 -5.83 -12.91 2.01
CA ASP A 31 -7.21 -12.65 2.43
C ASP A 31 -7.75 -11.26 2.04
N TYR A 32 -7.22 -10.67 0.97
CA TYR A 32 -7.74 -9.45 0.35
C TYR A 32 -8.50 -9.76 -0.95
N THR A 33 -9.38 -8.86 -1.35
CA THR A 33 -10.15 -8.92 -2.59
C THR A 33 -9.46 -8.08 -3.67
N PRO A 34 -9.03 -8.68 -4.78
CA PRO A 34 -8.46 -7.91 -5.88
C PRO A 34 -9.56 -7.15 -6.64
N PHE A 35 -9.27 -5.92 -7.04
CA PHE A 35 -10.17 -5.07 -7.80
C PHE A 35 -9.46 -4.53 -9.04
N VAL A 36 -9.88 -4.97 -10.23
CA VAL A 36 -9.34 -4.52 -11.51
C VAL A 36 -10.39 -3.65 -12.20
N PHE A 37 -10.17 -2.33 -12.26
CA PHE A 37 -11.19 -1.37 -12.70
C PHE A 37 -11.74 -1.66 -14.11
N ILE A 38 -10.86 -1.97 -15.06
CA ILE A 38 -11.22 -2.27 -16.45
C ILE A 38 -11.97 -3.61 -16.62
N GLU A 39 -12.05 -4.44 -15.58
CA GLU A 39 -12.90 -5.65 -15.56
C GLU A 39 -14.30 -5.37 -14.97
N GLN A 40 -14.48 -4.26 -14.26
CA GLN A 40 -15.74 -3.94 -13.56
C GLN A 40 -16.63 -2.98 -14.35
N TYR A 41 -16.03 -2.14 -15.18
CA TYR A 41 -16.74 -1.06 -15.85
C TYR A 41 -16.35 -0.94 -17.33
N THR A 42 -17.25 -0.34 -18.09
CA THR A 42 -17.03 0.05 -19.48
C THR A 42 -17.59 1.46 -19.63
N PHE A 43 -16.83 2.34 -20.29
CA PHE A 43 -17.17 3.74 -20.49
C PHE A 43 -16.96 4.11 -21.95
N ASP A 44 -17.82 4.99 -22.46
CA ASP A 44 -17.61 5.66 -23.74
C ASP A 44 -16.61 6.81 -23.61
N ILE A 45 -16.06 7.26 -24.74
CA ILE A 45 -15.06 8.34 -24.80
C ILE A 45 -15.55 9.69 -24.27
N THR A 46 -16.86 9.86 -24.08
CA THR A 46 -17.50 11.08 -23.55
C THR A 46 -17.80 11.01 -22.05
N GLN A 47 -17.43 9.90 -21.40
CA GLN A 47 -17.69 9.64 -19.98
C GLN A 47 -16.42 9.72 -19.11
N GLU A 48 -15.37 10.39 -19.58
CA GLU A 48 -14.08 10.46 -18.91
C GLU A 48 -14.18 11.01 -17.48
N ARG A 49 -15.11 11.93 -17.22
CA ARG A 49 -15.38 12.47 -15.88
C ARG A 49 -15.97 11.41 -14.95
N GLU A 50 -16.97 10.67 -15.42
CA GLU A 50 -17.63 9.62 -14.64
C GLU A 50 -16.67 8.46 -14.37
N MET A 51 -15.90 8.06 -15.38
CA MET A 51 -14.85 7.06 -15.29
C MET A 51 -13.85 7.41 -14.19
N MET A 52 -13.29 8.62 -14.22
CA MET A 52 -12.33 9.04 -13.19
C MET A 52 -12.96 9.15 -11.81
N GLN A 53 -14.17 9.70 -11.68
CA GLN A 53 -14.86 9.74 -10.39
C GLN A 53 -15.05 8.35 -9.81
N ARG A 54 -15.41 7.36 -10.65
CA ARG A 54 -15.58 5.99 -10.21
C ARG A 54 -14.26 5.35 -9.79
N ALA A 55 -13.19 5.56 -10.56
CA ALA A 55 -11.86 5.05 -10.23
C ALA A 55 -11.39 5.55 -8.86
N LEU A 56 -11.51 6.85 -8.59
CA LEU A 56 -11.13 7.45 -7.31
C LEU A 56 -11.93 6.87 -6.14
N LEU A 57 -13.25 6.71 -6.29
CA LEU A 57 -14.11 6.09 -5.27
C LEU A 57 -13.73 4.64 -4.96
N ASP A 58 -13.27 3.87 -5.95
CA ASP A 58 -12.84 2.50 -5.72
C ASP A 58 -11.41 2.43 -5.14
N ILE A 59 -10.56 3.42 -5.40
CA ILE A 59 -9.28 3.58 -4.70
C ILE A 59 -9.51 3.93 -3.22
N ASP A 60 -10.49 4.79 -2.91
CA ASP A 60 -10.84 5.15 -1.54
C ASP A 60 -11.22 3.93 -0.69
N LYS A 61 -11.96 2.98 -1.27
CA LYS A 61 -12.34 1.71 -0.62
C LYS A 61 -11.18 0.71 -0.47
N SER A 62 -10.08 0.94 -1.19
CA SER A 62 -8.94 0.02 -1.25
C SER A 62 -7.91 0.35 -0.18
N CYS A 63 -7.23 -0.65 0.38
CA CYS A 63 -6.15 -0.42 1.36
C CYS A 63 -4.77 -0.25 0.70
N CYS A 64 -4.62 -0.63 -0.57
CA CYS A 64 -3.37 -0.61 -1.33
C CYS A 64 -3.67 -0.48 -2.83
N LEU A 65 -2.71 0.03 -3.61
CA LEU A 65 -2.74 0.03 -5.07
C LEU A 65 -1.53 -0.72 -5.65
N LEU A 66 -1.78 -1.67 -6.54
CA LEU A 66 -0.80 -2.36 -7.36
C LEU A 66 -0.84 -1.79 -8.77
N ALA A 67 0.23 -1.14 -9.21
CA ALA A 67 0.34 -0.53 -10.53
C ALA A 67 1.16 -1.44 -11.45
N GLU A 68 0.51 -2.14 -12.39
CA GLU A 68 1.16 -2.84 -13.48
C GLU A 68 1.56 -1.84 -14.57
N THR A 69 2.86 -1.54 -14.65
CA THR A 69 3.43 -0.46 -15.46
C THR A 69 4.27 -0.96 -16.63
N THR A 70 4.01 -2.18 -17.11
CA THR A 70 4.69 -2.68 -18.31
C THR A 70 4.38 -1.79 -19.51
N ASP A 71 3.18 -1.24 -19.56
CA ASP A 71 2.84 -0.06 -20.36
C ASP A 71 2.62 1.18 -19.48
N LYS A 72 3.06 2.33 -19.98
CA LYS A 72 3.04 3.61 -19.24
C LYS A 72 1.71 4.33 -19.46
N GLY A 73 0.61 3.67 -19.12
CA GLY A 73 -0.73 4.24 -19.21
C GLY A 73 -0.85 5.49 -18.34
N ILE A 74 -1.36 6.60 -18.91
CA ILE A 74 -1.51 7.88 -18.19
C ILE A 74 -2.40 7.72 -16.94
N GLY A 75 -3.51 6.97 -17.07
CA GLY A 75 -4.43 6.69 -15.97
C GLY A 75 -3.76 6.03 -14.77
N ILE A 76 -2.80 5.13 -15.02
CA ILE A 76 -2.06 4.40 -13.97
C ILE A 76 -1.30 5.39 -13.07
N GLY A 77 -0.69 6.41 -13.67
CA GLY A 77 0.01 7.45 -12.92
C GLY A 77 -0.92 8.31 -12.07
N ILE A 78 -2.10 8.65 -12.59
CA ILE A 78 -3.11 9.44 -11.86
C ILE A 78 -3.64 8.63 -10.66
N GLU A 79 -3.97 7.37 -10.88
CA GLU A 79 -4.51 6.47 -9.85
C GLU A 79 -3.48 6.22 -8.74
N ALA A 80 -2.22 5.91 -9.10
CA ALA A 80 -1.16 5.72 -8.14
C ALA A 80 -0.82 7.00 -7.36
N GLY A 81 -0.81 8.15 -8.04
CA GLY A 81 -0.59 9.45 -7.40
C GLY A 81 -1.68 9.77 -6.37
N TYR A 82 -2.95 9.52 -6.72
CA TYR A 82 -4.06 9.67 -5.81
C TYR A 82 -3.96 8.73 -4.60
N ALA A 83 -3.68 7.45 -4.83
CA ALA A 83 -3.49 6.47 -3.76
C ALA A 83 -2.38 6.91 -2.78
N LYS A 84 -1.23 7.36 -3.31
CA LYS A 84 -0.13 7.85 -2.48
C LYS A 84 -0.51 9.10 -1.69
N ALA A 85 -1.25 10.04 -2.29
CA ALA A 85 -1.73 11.23 -1.59
C ALA A 85 -2.69 10.91 -0.44
N GLN A 86 -3.41 9.78 -0.51
CA GLN A 86 -4.23 9.25 0.58
C GLN A 86 -3.42 8.43 1.62
N GLY A 87 -2.09 8.36 1.45
CA GLY A 87 -1.18 7.57 2.26
C GLY A 87 -1.35 6.04 2.09
N LYS A 88 -2.00 5.60 1.01
CA LYS A 88 -2.12 4.17 0.70
C LYS A 88 -0.82 3.69 0.07
N PRO A 89 -0.30 2.50 0.45
CA PRO A 89 0.88 1.93 -0.17
C PRO A 89 0.66 1.67 -1.66
N VAL A 90 1.66 1.99 -2.47
CA VAL A 90 1.70 1.79 -3.92
C VAL A 90 2.80 0.79 -4.26
N VAL A 91 2.43 -0.26 -5.00
CA VAL A 91 3.36 -1.29 -5.50
C VAL A 91 3.61 -1.05 -6.98
N TYR A 92 4.87 -0.85 -7.35
CA TYR A 92 5.31 -0.74 -8.72
C TYR A 92 5.64 -2.11 -9.30
N LEU A 93 4.82 -2.57 -10.24
CA LEU A 93 4.99 -3.82 -10.96
C LEU A 93 5.42 -3.52 -12.39
N ARG A 94 6.42 -4.24 -12.90
CA ARG A 94 6.85 -4.07 -14.29
C ARG A 94 7.62 -5.29 -14.79
N LYS A 95 7.43 -5.65 -16.07
CA LYS A 95 8.36 -6.55 -16.75
C LYS A 95 9.79 -5.99 -16.74
N SER A 96 10.77 -6.81 -16.43
CA SER A 96 12.16 -6.37 -16.20
C SER A 96 12.79 -5.64 -17.39
N GLU A 97 12.46 -6.08 -18.61
CA GLU A 97 13.06 -5.71 -19.89
C GLU A 97 12.46 -4.46 -20.54
N VAL A 98 11.31 -3.98 -20.05
CA VAL A 98 10.68 -2.79 -20.63
C VAL A 98 11.28 -1.50 -20.05
N SER A 99 10.79 -0.34 -20.51
CA SER A 99 11.33 0.94 -20.06
C SER A 99 10.88 1.28 -18.63
N HIS A 100 11.82 1.69 -17.79
CA HIS A 100 11.56 2.15 -16.42
C HIS A 100 10.79 3.49 -16.42
N SER A 101 9.89 3.67 -15.46
CA SER A 101 9.21 4.95 -15.18
C SER A 101 9.76 5.54 -13.89
N THR A 102 10.58 6.59 -13.99
CA THR A 102 11.27 7.20 -12.84
C THR A 102 10.29 7.81 -11.84
N THR A 103 9.22 8.45 -12.32
CA THR A 103 8.21 9.09 -11.46
C THR A 103 7.36 8.07 -10.73
N MET A 104 6.90 7.02 -11.42
CA MET A 104 6.16 5.93 -10.78
C MET A 104 7.03 5.18 -9.77
N SER A 105 8.26 4.84 -10.18
CA SER A 105 9.18 4.14 -9.30
C SER A 105 9.60 4.96 -8.10
N GLY A 106 9.81 6.27 -8.24
CA GLY A 106 10.22 7.13 -7.14
C GLY A 106 9.13 7.37 -6.09
N MET A 107 7.87 7.14 -6.44
CA MET A 107 6.73 7.30 -5.54
C MET A 107 6.31 6.00 -4.85
N ALA A 108 6.59 4.86 -5.47
CA ALA A 108 6.16 3.55 -4.98
C ALA A 108 6.88 3.13 -3.70
N ASP A 109 6.14 2.44 -2.83
CA ASP A 109 6.62 1.88 -1.56
C ASP A 109 7.28 0.50 -1.75
N TYR A 110 6.92 -0.18 -2.84
CA TYR A 110 7.40 -1.51 -3.18
C TYR A 110 7.67 -1.62 -4.68
N HIS A 111 8.65 -2.46 -5.05
CA HIS A 111 9.01 -2.72 -6.44
C HIS A 111 9.05 -4.22 -6.70
N VAL A 112 8.38 -4.64 -7.77
CA VAL A 112 8.39 -6.01 -8.28
C VAL A 112 8.74 -5.95 -9.76
N LEU A 113 9.96 -6.37 -10.08
CA LEU A 113 10.48 -6.42 -11.45
C LEU A 113 10.55 -7.88 -11.88
N TYR A 114 9.63 -8.28 -12.74
CA TYR A 114 9.42 -9.70 -13.06
C TYR A 114 9.79 -10.01 -14.52
N ARG A 115 10.31 -11.21 -14.78
CA ARG A 115 10.60 -11.67 -16.15
C ARG A 115 9.42 -12.42 -16.77
N ASP A 116 8.75 -13.20 -15.95
CA ASP A 116 7.59 -14.02 -16.31
C ASP A 116 6.62 -14.13 -15.14
N THR A 117 5.51 -14.85 -15.33
CA THR A 117 4.45 -14.99 -14.33
C THR A 117 4.87 -15.85 -13.13
N LYS A 118 5.84 -16.74 -13.28
CA LYS A 118 6.37 -17.53 -12.16
C LYS A 118 7.21 -16.63 -11.25
N ASP A 119 8.13 -15.86 -11.83
CA ASP A 119 8.95 -14.86 -11.14
C ASP A 119 8.07 -13.82 -10.44
N LEU A 120 7.03 -13.35 -11.13
CA LEU A 120 6.02 -12.44 -10.57
C LEU A 120 5.34 -13.04 -9.34
N SER A 121 4.90 -14.29 -9.42
CA SER A 121 4.23 -14.97 -8.31
C SER A 121 5.15 -15.10 -7.09
N GLU A 122 6.41 -15.50 -7.29
CA GLU A 122 7.40 -15.69 -6.22
C GLU A 122 7.69 -14.36 -5.49
N GLN A 123 7.91 -13.28 -6.25
CA GLN A 123 8.15 -11.96 -5.66
C GLN A 123 6.92 -11.40 -4.93
N LEU A 124 5.74 -11.53 -5.54
CA LEU A 124 4.50 -11.04 -4.94
C LEU A 124 4.15 -11.76 -3.63
N SER A 125 4.41 -13.06 -3.51
CA SER A 125 4.12 -13.78 -2.26
C SER A 125 4.82 -13.12 -1.05
N SER A 126 6.08 -12.71 -1.20
CA SER A 126 6.79 -12.02 -0.12
C SER A 126 6.28 -10.59 0.10
N VAL A 127 6.04 -9.85 -0.99
CA VAL A 127 5.62 -8.45 -0.92
C VAL A 127 4.21 -8.31 -0.32
N MET A 128 3.29 -9.21 -0.70
CA MET A 128 1.91 -9.19 -0.19
C MET A 128 1.82 -9.47 1.31
N LEU A 129 2.67 -10.34 1.85
CA LEU A 129 2.75 -10.57 3.30
C LEU A 129 3.18 -9.29 4.03
N GLN A 130 4.18 -8.58 3.51
CA GLN A 130 4.64 -7.32 4.10
C GLN A 130 3.56 -6.23 3.99
N ILE A 131 2.90 -6.10 2.84
CA ILE A 131 1.80 -5.14 2.64
C ILE A 131 0.67 -5.39 3.63
N LYS A 132 0.29 -6.64 3.88
CA LYS A 132 -0.74 -6.98 4.88
C LYS A 132 -0.37 -6.44 6.25
N LEU A 133 0.86 -6.66 6.69
CA LEU A 133 1.35 -6.16 7.98
C LEU A 133 1.36 -4.63 8.03
N ASP A 134 1.83 -3.96 6.99
CA ASP A 134 1.88 -2.50 6.91
C ASP A 134 0.47 -1.87 6.92
N VAL A 135 -0.48 -2.48 6.23
CA VAL A 135 -1.90 -2.07 6.24
C VAL A 135 -2.50 -2.26 7.64
N GLU A 136 -2.28 -3.41 8.27
CA GLU A 136 -2.75 -3.68 9.63
C GLU A 136 -2.16 -2.68 10.65
N LEU A 137 -0.86 -2.39 10.55
CA LEU A 137 -0.17 -1.41 11.40
C LEU A 137 -0.75 -0.01 11.21
N ARG A 138 -0.96 0.39 9.95
CA ARG A 138 -1.58 1.67 9.62
C ARG A 138 -2.96 1.76 10.27
N GLU A 139 -3.84 0.78 10.03
CA GLU A 139 -5.19 0.75 10.60
C GLU A 139 -5.18 0.81 12.14
N TYR A 140 -4.26 0.09 12.79
CA TYR A 140 -4.09 0.11 14.23
C TYR A 140 -3.70 1.50 14.74
N VAL A 141 -2.64 2.10 14.20
CA VAL A 141 -2.18 3.45 14.60
C VAL A 141 -3.28 4.47 14.37
N PHE A 142 -3.96 4.42 13.22
CA PHE A 142 -5.13 5.26 12.96
C PHE A 142 -6.23 5.14 14.02
N SER A 143 -6.52 3.92 14.48
CA SER A 143 -7.51 3.74 15.54
C SER A 143 -7.08 4.36 16.87
N LEU A 144 -5.78 4.35 17.20
CA LEU A 144 -5.27 5.03 18.39
C LEU A 144 -5.50 6.55 18.30
N LEU A 145 -5.25 7.14 17.12
CA LEU A 145 -5.41 8.57 16.88
C LEU A 145 -6.87 9.02 16.98
N ILE A 146 -7.77 8.31 16.27
CA ILE A 146 -9.20 8.63 16.21
C ILE A 146 -9.87 8.49 17.56
N ASN A 147 -9.53 7.44 18.32
CA ASN A 147 -10.14 7.16 19.63
C ASN A 147 -9.44 7.90 20.77
N GLU A 148 -8.47 8.75 20.44
CA GLU A 148 -7.69 9.52 21.40
C GLU A 148 -7.00 8.68 22.49
N GLN A 149 -6.53 7.49 22.13
CA GLN A 149 -5.90 6.56 23.07
C GLN A 149 -4.49 7.02 23.44
N VAL A 150 -4.05 6.63 24.65
CA VAL A 150 -2.67 6.80 25.10
C VAL A 150 -1.79 5.79 24.36
N THR A 151 -0.60 6.22 23.94
CA THR A 151 0.32 5.45 23.09
C THR A 151 1.29 4.59 23.90
N PHE A 152 1.97 5.15 24.90
CA PHE A 152 2.89 4.43 25.80
C PHE A 152 2.12 3.52 26.78
N THR A 153 1.63 2.42 26.23
CA THR A 153 0.85 1.40 26.94
C THR A 153 1.38 0.02 26.62
N LYS A 154 1.09 -0.94 27.50
CA LYS A 154 1.46 -2.34 27.27
C LYS A 154 0.78 -2.92 26.03
N GLU A 155 -0.44 -2.50 25.75
CA GLU A 155 -1.22 -2.94 24.59
C GLU A 155 -0.54 -2.54 23.27
N VAL A 156 -0.12 -1.27 23.14
CA VAL A 156 0.60 -0.79 21.95
C VAL A 156 1.95 -1.49 21.81
N LEU A 157 2.68 -1.66 22.91
CA LEU A 157 3.94 -2.40 22.91
C LEU A 157 3.76 -3.86 22.47
N GLU A 158 2.74 -4.55 22.97
CA GLU A 158 2.41 -5.92 22.61
C GLU A 158 2.01 -6.04 21.13
N TYR A 159 1.22 -5.09 20.62
CA TYR A 159 0.87 -5.02 19.21
C TYR A 159 2.12 -4.89 18.32
N LEU A 160 3.01 -3.94 18.63
CA LEU A 160 4.22 -3.71 17.82
C LEU A 160 5.20 -4.90 17.90
N LYS A 161 5.31 -5.55 19.06
CA LYS A 161 6.08 -6.80 19.21
C LYS A 161 5.47 -7.94 18.39
N LEU A 162 4.13 -8.04 18.35
CA LEU A 162 3.45 -9.01 17.49
C LEU A 162 3.68 -8.73 16.00
N TYR A 163 3.62 -7.46 15.57
CA TYR A 163 3.98 -7.05 14.22
C TYR A 163 5.39 -7.52 13.84
N LYS A 164 6.38 -7.27 14.71
CA LYS A 164 7.76 -7.75 14.54
C LYS A 164 7.84 -9.28 14.42
N VAL A 165 7.18 -10.02 15.32
CA VAL A 165 7.19 -11.50 15.32
C VAL A 165 6.55 -12.07 14.05
N LYS A 166 5.54 -11.41 13.48
CA LYS A 166 4.91 -11.81 12.22
C LYS A 166 5.77 -11.53 10.97
N GLY A 167 6.98 -10.98 11.14
CA GLY A 167 7.91 -10.67 10.06
C GLY A 167 7.92 -9.20 9.64
N GLY A 168 7.22 -8.33 10.39
CA GLY A 168 7.25 -6.90 10.17
C GLY A 168 8.65 -6.32 10.41
N LYS A 169 9.07 -5.40 9.55
CA LYS A 169 10.40 -4.80 9.58
C LYS A 169 10.36 -3.39 10.19
N GLN A 170 11.44 -3.01 10.86
CA GLN A 170 11.51 -1.73 11.56
C GLN A 170 11.43 -0.54 10.61
N ASP A 171 12.18 -0.58 9.49
CA ASP A 171 12.18 0.44 8.44
C ASP A 171 10.79 0.63 7.83
N ARG A 172 10.06 -0.47 7.60
CA ARG A 172 8.67 -0.44 7.12
C ARG A 172 7.72 0.18 8.14
N ALA A 173 7.84 -0.21 9.41
CA ALA A 173 7.04 0.38 10.48
C ALA A 173 7.29 1.88 10.62
N GLU A 174 8.56 2.30 10.56
CA GLU A 174 8.98 3.69 10.60
C GLU A 174 8.36 4.49 9.44
N GLU A 175 8.43 3.97 8.21
CA GLU A 175 7.86 4.61 7.03
C GLU A 175 6.33 4.75 7.14
N VAL A 176 5.64 3.69 7.57
CA VAL A 176 4.18 3.70 7.77
C VAL A 176 3.79 4.77 8.78
N VAL A 177 4.38 4.77 9.96
CA VAL A 177 4.01 5.69 11.05
C VAL A 177 4.42 7.13 10.74
N SER A 178 5.60 7.34 10.14
CA SER A 178 6.03 8.67 9.68
C SER A 178 5.09 9.25 8.63
N SER A 179 4.56 8.41 7.72
CA SER A 179 3.58 8.85 6.72
C SER A 179 2.29 9.37 7.37
N ILE A 180 1.85 8.74 8.47
CA ILE A 180 0.67 9.14 9.23
C ILE A 180 0.95 10.47 9.94
N ALA A 181 2.09 10.58 10.65
CA ALA A 181 2.48 11.80 11.34
C ALA A 181 2.51 13.01 10.39
N LYS A 182 3.08 12.83 9.19
CA LYS A 182 3.11 13.86 8.15
C LYS A 182 1.73 14.19 7.58
N GLN A 183 0.89 13.18 7.34
CA GLN A 183 -0.46 13.38 6.79
C GLN A 183 -1.36 14.20 7.72
N TYR A 184 -1.17 14.09 9.04
CA TYR A 184 -1.96 14.78 10.05
C TYR A 184 -1.15 15.81 10.84
N GLU A 185 -0.10 16.36 10.25
CA GLU A 185 0.79 17.34 10.90
C GLU A 185 0.04 18.60 11.40
N SER A 186 -1.09 18.93 10.77
CA SER A 186 -1.96 20.05 11.17
C SER A 186 -2.80 19.79 12.42
N ILE A 187 -2.89 18.53 12.87
CA ILE A 187 -3.62 18.11 14.07
C ILE A 187 -2.59 17.70 15.12
N SER A 188 -2.12 18.67 15.91
CA SER A 188 -1.00 18.50 16.87
C SER A 188 -1.11 17.22 17.70
N ILE A 189 -2.28 16.97 18.30
CA ILE A 189 -2.50 15.79 19.16
C ILE A 189 -2.36 14.45 18.41
N TRP A 190 -2.67 14.41 17.11
CA TRP A 190 -2.50 13.20 16.30
C TRP A 190 -1.06 13.01 15.87
N LYS A 191 -0.38 14.12 15.51
CA LYS A 191 1.05 14.11 15.21
C LYS A 191 1.85 13.63 16.43
N ASP A 192 1.62 14.23 17.60
CA ASP A 192 2.36 13.89 18.83
C ASP A 192 2.21 12.39 19.16
N ARG A 193 1.00 11.84 19.03
CA ARG A 193 0.77 10.41 19.25
C ARG A 193 1.43 9.51 18.20
N ALA A 194 1.43 9.91 16.93
CA ALA A 194 2.14 9.17 15.90
C ALA A 194 3.66 9.18 16.17
N ASP A 195 4.20 10.31 16.64
CA ASP A 195 5.60 10.43 17.04
C ASP A 195 5.92 9.56 18.27
N GLU A 196 5.03 9.45 19.25
CA GLU A 196 5.21 8.54 20.40
C GLU A 196 5.29 7.07 19.95
N VAL A 197 4.44 6.65 19.00
CA VAL A 197 4.53 5.31 18.41
C VAL A 197 5.85 5.15 17.64
N LEU A 198 6.29 6.20 16.93
CA LEU A 198 7.57 6.22 16.23
C LEU A 198 8.75 6.05 17.19
N ASP A 199 8.71 6.69 18.37
CA ASP A 199 9.74 6.55 19.41
C ASP A 199 9.86 5.10 19.90
N MET A 200 8.72 4.39 20.04
CA MET A 200 8.71 2.95 20.38
C MET A 200 9.35 2.07 19.29
N ILE A 201 9.13 2.42 18.02
CA ILE A 201 9.66 1.71 16.85
C ILE A 201 11.16 1.97 16.68
N THR A 202 11.58 3.22 16.82
CA THR A 202 12.95 3.70 16.54
C THR A 202 13.87 3.62 17.76
N GLY A 203 13.31 3.43 18.96
CA GLY A 203 14.07 3.31 20.20
C GLY A 203 14.36 4.65 20.89
N TYR A 204 13.80 5.76 20.41
CA TYR A 204 13.86 7.09 21.07
C TYR A 204 12.95 7.18 22.31
N CYS A 205 12.84 6.09 23.08
CA CYS A 205 12.09 6.00 24.32
C CYS A 205 12.90 5.22 25.38
N SER A 206 12.36 5.15 26.60
CA SER A 206 12.94 4.32 27.66
C SER A 206 12.89 2.82 27.29
N THR A 207 13.85 2.06 27.80
CA THR A 207 14.14 0.68 27.36
C THR A 207 12.95 -0.27 27.47
N GLU A 208 12.04 -0.03 28.42
CA GLU A 208 10.84 -0.84 28.63
C GLU A 208 9.80 -0.71 27.49
N TRP A 209 9.83 0.37 26.71
CA TRP A 209 8.90 0.64 25.61
C TRP A 209 9.46 0.34 24.23
N ARG A 210 10.72 -0.09 24.13
CA ARG A 210 11.37 -0.37 22.85
C ARG A 210 10.84 -1.67 22.22
N VAL A 211 10.62 -1.62 20.91
CA VAL A 211 10.19 -2.79 20.12
C VAL A 211 11.38 -3.46 19.44
N TRP A 212 12.29 -2.65 18.89
CA TRP A 212 13.59 -3.05 18.37
C TRP A 212 14.69 -2.57 19.32
N GLU A 213 15.80 -3.31 19.37
CA GLU A 213 16.94 -2.98 20.24
C GLU A 213 17.81 -1.89 19.64
#